data_AF-A0A7C1HTY3-F1
#
_entry.id   AF-A0A7C1HTY3-F1
#
_cell.length_a   1.000
_cell.length_b   1.000
_cell.length_c   1.000
_cell.angle_alpha   90.00
_cell.angle_beta   90.00
_cell.angle_gamma   90.00
#
_symmetry.space_group_name_H-M   'P 1'
#
loop_
_entity.id
_entity.type
_entity.pdbx_description
1 polymer ?
#
loop_
_entity_poly.entity_id
_entity_poly.type
_entity_poly.pdbx_seq_one_letter_code
_entity_poly.pdbx_strand_id
1 'polypeptide(L)' 'SEPLAARESIHDINSNNIGRLFRKLEGCTPNRYEAGLRVEKTKKLPAETDASIPDIALQCGFEIL' A
#
# COMPACT_ATOMS: atom_id res chain seq x y z
N SER A 1 -24.07 13.01 23.84
CA SER A 1 -23.90 13.62 22.51
C SER A 1 -22.90 12.78 21.75
N GLU A 2 -23.33 12.01 20.75
CA GLU A 2 -22.40 11.23 19.93
C GLU A 2 -21.43 12.19 19.21
N PRO A 3 -20.11 11.93 19.21
CA PRO A 3 -19.15 12.82 18.59
C PRO A 3 -19.32 12.82 17.08
N LEU A 4 -19.16 14.00 16.46
CA LEU A 4 -19.22 14.27 15.02
C LEU A 4 -18.39 13.29 14.16
N ALA A 5 -17.39 12.63 14.75
CA ALA A 5 -16.57 11.60 14.14
C ALA A 5 -17.32 10.29 13.79
N ALA A 6 -18.49 10.03 14.39
CA ALA A 6 -19.21 8.77 14.21
C ALA A 6 -20.11 8.71 12.95
N ARG A 7 -20.21 9.80 12.18
CA ARG A 7 -21.18 9.95 11.08
C ARG A 7 -20.59 10.49 9.77
N GLU A 8 -19.29 10.36 9.55
CA GLU A 8 -18.79 10.44 8.18
C GLU A 8 -19.28 9.19 7.43
N SER A 9 -20.50 9.28 6.89
CA SER A 9 -21.12 8.27 6.04
C SER A 9 -20.10 7.85 4.99
N ILE A 10 -19.85 6.54 4.92
CA ILE A 10 -18.95 5.87 3.96
C ILE A 10 -19.23 6.31 2.50
N HIS A 11 -20.42 6.88 2.26
CA HIS A 11 -20.87 7.43 0.99
C HIS A 11 -20.18 8.72 0.50
N ASP A 12 -19.53 9.53 1.35
CA ASP A 12 -18.93 10.83 0.95
C ASP A 12 -17.41 10.77 0.66
N ILE A 13 -16.92 9.55 0.51
CA ILE A 13 -15.51 9.25 0.33
C ILE A 13 -15.14 9.44 -1.15
N ASN A 14 -14.82 10.66 -1.54
CA ASN A 14 -14.11 10.93 -2.80
C ASN A 14 -12.63 10.48 -2.68
N SER A 15 -11.95 10.19 -3.80
CA SER A 15 -10.55 9.73 -3.86
C SER A 15 -9.58 10.62 -3.07
N ASN A 16 -9.80 11.93 -3.06
CA ASN A 16 -9.03 12.88 -2.27
C ASN A 16 -9.24 12.72 -0.75
N ASN A 17 -10.43 12.34 -0.30
CA ASN A 17 -10.73 12.07 1.12
C ASN A 17 -10.09 10.74 1.57
N ILE A 18 -10.08 9.72 0.69
CA ILE A 18 -9.39 8.45 0.95
C ILE A 18 -7.90 8.69 1.20
N GLY A 19 -7.23 9.40 0.30
CA GLY A 19 -5.78 9.64 0.44
C GLY A 19 -5.42 10.37 1.73
N ARG A 20 -6.27 11.31 2.16
CA ARG A 20 -6.09 12.05 3.43
C ARG A 20 -6.32 11.17 4.65
N LEU A 21 -7.40 10.39 4.66
CA LEU A 21 -7.71 9.47 5.76
C LEU A 21 -6.62 8.40 5.89
N PHE A 22 -6.23 7.80 4.76
CA PHE A 22 -5.15 6.82 4.71
C PHE A 22 -3.85 7.39 5.28
N ARG A 23 -3.46 8.61 4.88
CA ARG A 23 -2.26 9.25 5.43
C ARG A 23 -2.36 9.56 6.92
N LYS A 24 -3.56 9.86 7.43
CA LYS A 24 -3.77 10.08 8.87
C LYS A 24 -3.59 8.79 9.68
N LEU A 25 -3.98 7.64 9.11
CA LEU A 25 -3.88 6.33 9.75
C LEU A 25 -2.47 5.72 9.61
N GLU A 26 -1.91 5.72 8.40
CA GLU A 26 -0.67 5.03 8.05
C GLU A 26 0.57 5.93 8.01
N GLY A 27 0.40 7.24 8.19
CA GLY A 27 1.48 8.24 8.15
C GLY A 27 2.07 8.52 6.75
N CYS A 28 1.66 7.78 5.71
CA CYS A 28 2.14 7.93 4.34
C CYS A 28 1.00 7.89 3.30
N THR A 29 1.30 8.17 2.03
CA THR A 29 0.29 8.06 0.96
C THR A 29 0.11 6.60 0.52
N PRO A 30 -1.06 6.20 -0.04
CA PRO A 30 -1.29 4.84 -0.53
C PRO A 30 -0.20 4.34 -1.48
N ASN A 31 0.24 5.16 -2.45
CA ASN A 31 1.28 4.77 -3.39
C ASN A 31 2.64 4.50 -2.70
N ARG A 32 2.98 5.25 -1.65
CA ARG A 32 4.22 5.02 -0.88
C ARG A 32 4.12 3.76 -0.04
N TYR A 33 2.95 3.51 0.56
CA TYR A 33 2.67 2.29 1.31
C TYR A 33 2.80 1.05 0.41
N GLU A 34 2.16 1.10 -0.77
CA GLU A 34 2.23 0.02 -1.76
C GLU A 34 3.68 -0.25 -2.20
N ALA A 35 4.47 0.79 -2.51
CA ALA A 35 5.87 0.63 -2.85
C ALA A 35 6.69 -0.02 -1.71
N GLY A 36 6.42 0.34 -0.45
CA GLY A 36 7.01 -0.30 0.72
C GLY A 36 6.69 -1.79 0.80
N LEU A 37 5.42 -2.16 0.60
CA LEU A 37 5.00 -3.56 0.57
C LEU A 37 5.67 -4.37 -0.54
N ARG A 38 5.86 -3.78 -1.74
CA ARG A 38 6.60 -4.45 -2.82
C ARG A 38 8.02 -4.78 -2.38
N VAL A 39 8.74 -3.81 -1.80
CA VAL A 39 10.11 -3.99 -1.30
C VAL A 39 10.16 -5.03 -0.18
N GLU A 40 9.22 -5.04 0.75
CA GLU A 40 9.17 -6.05 1.80
C GLU A 40 8.93 -7.47 1.24
N LYS A 41 8.06 -7.61 0.24
CA LYS A 41 7.88 -8.89 -0.47
C LYS A 41 9.16 -9.32 -1.17
N THR A 42 9.83 -8.41 -1.87
CA THR A 42 11.12 -8.68 -2.53
C THR A 42 12.19 -9.11 -1.53
N LYS A 43 12.19 -8.63 -0.28
CA LYS A 43 13.18 -9.05 0.73
C LYS A 43 12.95 -10.47 1.26
N LYS A 44 11.72 -10.99 1.20
CA LYS A 44 11.38 -12.33 1.71
C LYS A 44 11.59 -13.44 0.67
N LEU A 45 11.44 -13.13 -0.62
CA LEU A 45 11.59 -14.10 -1.71
C LEU A 45 13.00 -14.71 -1.89
N PRO A 46 14.12 -13.97 -1.71
CA PRO A 46 15.48 -14.51 -1.82
C PRO A 46 15.85 -15.50 -0.71
N ALA A 47 15.12 -15.50 0.40
CA ALA A 47 15.37 -16.41 1.52
C ALA A 47 14.66 -17.77 1.34
N GLU A 48 13.68 -17.87 0.43
CA GLU A 48 12.80 -19.03 0.30
C GLU A 48 12.88 -19.70 -1.09
N THR A 49 13.60 -19.12 -2.07
CA THR A 49 13.59 -19.62 -3.46
C THR A 49 14.92 -19.42 -4.20
N ASP A 50 15.28 -20.34 -5.11
CA ASP A 50 16.34 -20.19 -6.13
C ASP A 50 15.91 -19.26 -7.30
N ALA A 51 14.89 -18.43 -7.09
CA ALA A 51 14.35 -17.56 -8.14
C ALA A 51 15.36 -16.46 -8.51
N SER A 52 15.48 -16.19 -9.81
CA SER A 52 16.38 -15.14 -10.29
C SER A 52 15.86 -13.75 -9.90
N ILE A 53 16.77 -12.77 -9.78
CA ILE A 53 16.41 -11.37 -9.46
C ILE A 53 15.30 -10.81 -10.38
N PRO A 54 15.30 -11.07 -11.70
CA PRO A 54 14.18 -10.71 -12.59
C PRO A 54 12.83 -11.33 -12.20
N ASP A 55 12.82 -12.62 -11.82
CA ASP A 55 11.57 -13.31 -11.43
C ASP A 55 10.99 -12.72 -10.14
N ILE A 56 11.85 -12.37 -9.19
CA ILE A 56 11.47 -11.72 -7.93
C ILE A 56 10.89 -10.32 -8.20
N ALA A 57 11.49 -9.56 -9.12
CA ALA A 57 11.01 -8.24 -9.49
C ALA A 57 9.60 -8.31 -10.11
N LEU A 58 9.37 -9.26 -11.02
CA LEU A 58 8.05 -9.46 -11.65
C LEU A 58 6.99 -9.86 -10.62
N GLN A 59 7.30 -10.78 -9.71
CA GLN A 59 6.37 -11.20 -8.64
C GLN A 59 6.00 -10.06 -7.69
N CYS A 60 6.88 -9.06 -7.55
CA CYS A 60 6.62 -7.86 -6.74
C CYS A 60 5.88 -6.76 -7.51
N GLY A 61 5.55 -6.99 -8.78
CA GLY A 61 4.84 -6.04 -9.64
C GLY A 61 5.70 -4.87 -10.12
N PHE A 62 7.01 -5.08 -10.24
CA PHE A 62 7.88 -4.17 -10.99
C PHE A 62 7.76 -4.48 -12.48
N GLU A 63 7.59 -3.44 -13.30
CA GLU A 63 7.70 -3.57 -14.75
C GLU A 63 9.19 -3.62 -15.13
N ILE A 64 9.57 -4.58 -15.97
CA ILE A 64 10.90 -4.71 -16.53
C ILE A 64 10.81 -4.22 -17.97
N LEU A 65 11.57 -3.17 -18.32
CA LEU A 65 11.66 -2.62 -19.67
C LEU A 65 12.46 -3.53 -20.61
#